data_AF-A0A1W9QHV6-F1
#
_entry.id   AF-A0A1W9QHV6-F1
#
_cell.length_a   1.000
_cell.length_b   1.000
_cell.length_c   1.000
_cell.angle_alpha   90.00
_cell.angle_beta   90.00
_cell.angle_gamma   90.00
#
_symmetry.space_group_name_H-M   'P 1'
#
loop_
_entity.id
_entity.type
_entity.pdbx_description
1 polymer ?
#
loop_
_entity_poly.entity_id
_entity_poly.type
_entity_poly.pdbx_seq_one_letter_code
_entity_poly.pdbx_strand_id
1 'polypeptide(L)'
;MRLNSRPLHFLLDRGRRTLLLSLLPLSVTFGCLGMRVGGSQDDDSSMGGAKADPRPDVEPGSCNGWKVSYCDAVKTCQSSQAAERCKATVGYVRCLDDAPVGRCAKEIDKTVASEKCALPEDCHPGDIADRRQAVAACRDLYQAACEWGFFCGFYLSEDSCRVQFEFQQTCSEALAVLPDAEKCLRAYQTLGCFEPLPAECPGIFFE
;
A
#
# COMPACT_ATOMS: atom_id res chain seq x y z
N MET A 1 19.67 22.80 63.85
CA MET A 1 18.47 22.02 63.46
C MET A 1 18.83 21.21 62.24
N ARG A 2 18.72 19.89 62.35
CA ARG A 2 19.23 18.91 61.38
C ARG A 2 18.09 18.44 60.46
N LEU A 3 18.40 18.38 59.16
CA LEU A 3 17.58 17.79 58.10
C LEU A 3 17.33 16.30 58.41
N ASN A 4 16.07 15.87 58.37
CA ASN A 4 15.68 14.49 58.60
C ASN A 4 15.00 13.95 57.34
N SER A 5 15.78 13.27 56.51
CA SER A 5 15.33 12.53 55.33
C SER A 5 14.67 11.23 55.78
N ARG A 6 13.43 10.98 55.34
CA ARG A 6 12.79 9.66 55.48
C ARG A 6 12.90 8.89 54.16
N PRO A 7 13.26 7.60 54.17
CA PRO A 7 13.23 6.76 52.98
C PRO A 7 11.82 6.21 52.73
N LEU A 8 11.36 6.28 51.49
CA LEU A 8 10.21 5.53 51.00
C LEU A 8 10.65 4.09 50.75
N HIS A 9 10.24 3.18 51.63
CA HIS A 9 10.26 1.75 51.38
C HIS A 9 9.14 1.41 50.38
N PHE A 10 9.49 1.22 49.11
CA PHE A 10 8.64 0.52 48.16
C PHE A 10 8.88 -0.98 48.31
N LEU A 11 7.85 -1.69 48.73
CA LEU A 11 7.79 -3.15 48.78
C LEU A 11 7.83 -3.69 47.35
N LEU A 12 8.97 -4.27 46.99
CA LEU A 12 9.10 -5.23 45.89
C LEU A 12 8.36 -6.51 46.28
N ASP A 13 7.10 -6.64 45.86
CA ASP A 13 6.46 -7.95 45.80
C ASP A 13 6.84 -8.64 44.50
N ARG A 14 7.54 -9.76 44.67
CA ARG A 14 8.28 -10.50 43.64
C ARG A 14 7.35 -11.58 43.09
N GLY A 15 6.26 -11.16 42.45
CA GLY A 15 5.35 -12.01 41.70
C GLY A 15 5.91 -12.39 40.33
N ARG A 16 6.90 -13.28 40.31
CA ARG A 16 7.54 -13.82 39.10
C ARG A 16 6.57 -14.71 38.34
N ARG A 17 5.69 -14.13 37.52
CA ARG A 17 5.00 -14.84 36.43
C ARG A 17 5.68 -14.48 35.12
N THR A 18 6.75 -15.21 34.83
CA THR A 18 7.32 -15.29 33.48
C THR A 18 6.30 -16.01 32.60
N LEU A 19 5.32 -15.27 32.08
CA LEU A 19 4.58 -15.72 30.91
C LEU A 19 5.54 -15.59 29.74
N LEU A 20 6.18 -16.71 29.39
CA LEU A 20 6.74 -16.94 28.07
C LEU A 20 5.59 -16.84 27.06
N LEU A 21 5.23 -15.62 26.68
CA LEU A 21 4.55 -15.37 25.42
C LEU A 21 5.58 -15.69 24.35
N SER A 22 5.51 -16.94 23.88
CA SER A 22 6.04 -17.34 22.58
C SER A 22 5.58 -16.31 21.55
N LEU A 23 6.50 -15.41 21.20
CA LEU A 23 6.50 -14.65 19.96
C LEU A 23 6.57 -15.67 18.82
N LEU A 24 5.41 -16.24 18.49
CA LEU A 24 5.22 -16.86 17.20
C LEU A 24 5.29 -15.72 16.18
N PRO A 25 6.25 -15.71 15.24
CA PRO A 25 6.12 -14.83 14.10
C PRO A 25 4.82 -15.23 13.41
N LEU A 26 3.87 -14.29 13.33
CA LEU A 26 2.78 -14.33 12.38
C LEU A 26 3.41 -14.19 10.99
N SER A 27 4.05 -15.27 10.54
CA SER A 27 4.37 -15.52 9.15
C SER A 27 3.02 -15.68 8.47
N VAL A 28 2.43 -14.56 8.04
CA VAL A 28 1.30 -14.57 7.11
C VAL A 28 1.85 -15.18 5.83
N THR A 29 1.72 -16.50 5.74
CA THR A 29 1.95 -17.24 4.51
C THR A 29 0.92 -16.74 3.52
N PHE A 30 1.38 -15.99 2.53
CA PHE A 30 0.65 -15.67 1.31
C PHE A 30 0.27 -16.99 0.63
N GLY A 31 -0.89 -17.52 1.02
CA GLY A 31 -1.52 -18.67 0.39
C GLY A 31 -2.08 -18.23 -0.95
N CYS A 32 -1.38 -18.60 -2.02
CA CYS A 32 -1.93 -18.64 -3.37
C CYS A 32 -3.14 -19.58 -3.39
N LEU A 33 -4.33 -19.04 -3.15
CA LEU A 33 -5.59 -19.74 -3.42
C LEU A 33 -5.81 -19.77 -4.93
N GLY A 34 -5.25 -20.83 -5.54
CA GLY A 34 -5.62 -21.26 -6.88
C GLY A 34 -7.06 -21.74 -6.87
N MET A 35 -7.96 -20.97 -7.48
CA MET A 35 -9.27 -21.46 -7.88
C MET A 35 -9.10 -22.46 -9.03
N ARG A 36 -9.30 -23.74 -8.73
CA ARG A 36 -9.61 -24.78 -9.73
C ARG A 36 -11.07 -24.63 -10.13
N VAL A 37 -11.32 -24.11 -11.33
CA VAL A 37 -12.58 -24.32 -12.06
C VAL A 37 -12.33 -25.48 -13.03
N GLY A 38 -13.03 -26.58 -12.82
CA GLY A 38 -13.12 -27.67 -13.79
C GLY A 38 -14.21 -27.37 -14.81
N GLY A 39 -13.96 -27.75 -16.07
CA GLY A 39 -14.95 -27.72 -17.14
C GLY A 39 -14.32 -28.08 -18.50
N SER A 40 -14.68 -29.27 -18.98
CA SER A 40 -14.60 -29.90 -20.31
C SER A 40 -13.81 -29.28 -21.48
N GLN A 41 -13.13 -30.19 -22.18
CA GLN A 41 -12.79 -30.14 -23.60
C GLN A 41 -13.91 -29.56 -24.49
N ASP A 42 -13.52 -28.70 -25.43
CA ASP A 42 -13.83 -28.85 -26.86
C ASP A 42 -12.81 -28.05 -27.69
N ASP A 43 -12.27 -28.71 -28.71
CA ASP A 43 -11.44 -28.15 -29.78
C ASP A 43 -12.26 -27.14 -30.60
N ASP A 44 -11.71 -25.96 -30.96
CA ASP A 44 -11.66 -25.53 -32.37
C ASP A 44 -10.87 -24.22 -32.58
N SER A 45 -10.31 -24.12 -33.77
CA SER A 45 -9.43 -23.09 -34.28
C SER A 45 -10.10 -21.72 -34.41
N SER A 46 -9.43 -20.64 -33.98
CA SER A 46 -9.41 -19.38 -34.73
C SER A 46 -8.35 -18.44 -34.16
N MET A 47 -7.34 -18.12 -34.97
CA MET A 47 -6.45 -16.97 -34.77
C MET A 47 -7.27 -15.67 -34.97
N GLY A 48 -8.11 -15.34 -33.99
CA GLY A 48 -8.74 -14.04 -33.88
C GLY A 48 -7.75 -13.08 -33.26
N GLY A 49 -7.15 -12.20 -34.06
CA GLY A 49 -6.34 -11.10 -33.56
C GLY A 49 -7.15 -10.32 -32.53
N ALA A 50 -6.77 -10.46 -31.26
CA ALA A 50 -7.39 -9.75 -30.16
C ALA A 50 -7.27 -8.25 -30.46
N LYS A 51 -8.38 -7.63 -30.85
CA LYS A 51 -8.46 -6.18 -30.98
C LYS A 51 -8.04 -5.62 -29.62
N ALA A 52 -6.93 -4.89 -29.60
CA ALA A 52 -6.54 -4.14 -28.42
C ALA A 52 -7.73 -3.29 -27.98
N ASP A 53 -8.09 -3.39 -26.70
CA ASP A 53 -9.14 -2.55 -26.14
C ASP A 53 -8.88 -1.09 -26.50
N PRO A 54 -9.90 -0.33 -26.91
CA PRO A 54 -9.74 1.09 -27.20
C PRO A 54 -9.15 1.79 -25.97
N ARG A 55 -8.03 2.49 -26.17
CA ARG A 55 -7.43 3.33 -25.13
C ARG A 55 -8.50 4.36 -24.68
N PRO A 56 -8.69 4.58 -23.37
CA PRO A 56 -9.66 5.56 -22.88
C PRO A 56 -9.32 6.95 -23.44
N ASP A 57 -10.36 7.71 -23.79
CA ASP A 57 -10.19 9.09 -24.27
C ASP A 57 -9.76 9.96 -23.08
N VAL A 58 -8.49 10.36 -23.10
CA VAL A 58 -7.85 11.17 -22.05
C VAL A 58 -7.14 12.33 -22.69
N GLU A 59 -7.23 13.49 -22.06
CA GLU A 59 -6.56 14.69 -22.56
C GLU A 59 -5.05 14.45 -22.66
N PRO A 60 -4.44 14.60 -23.86
CA PRO A 60 -3.02 14.42 -24.05
C PRO A 60 -2.23 15.38 -23.18
N GLY A 61 -1.21 14.87 -22.48
CA GLY A 61 -0.39 15.68 -21.58
C GLY A 61 -1.00 15.97 -20.22
N SER A 62 -2.15 15.37 -19.89
CA SER A 62 -2.69 15.39 -18.54
C SER A 62 -2.05 14.31 -17.65
N CYS A 63 -2.24 14.44 -16.33
CA CYS A 63 -1.91 13.40 -15.35
C CYS A 63 -2.55 12.04 -15.72
N ASN A 64 -3.82 12.05 -16.13
CA ASN A 64 -4.51 10.83 -16.55
C ASN A 64 -3.94 10.26 -17.85
N GLY A 65 -3.52 11.12 -18.79
CA GLY A 65 -2.79 10.70 -19.99
C GLY A 65 -1.52 9.92 -19.65
N TRP A 66 -0.71 10.43 -18.71
CA TRP A 66 0.48 9.74 -18.22
C TRP A 66 0.16 8.40 -17.54
N LYS A 67 -0.85 8.34 -16.66
CA LYS A 67 -1.25 7.09 -15.99
C LYS A 67 -1.60 5.99 -17.00
N VAL A 68 -2.35 6.34 -18.04
CA VAL A 68 -2.73 5.40 -19.10
C VAL A 68 -1.49 4.93 -19.85
N SER A 69 -0.62 5.83 -20.31
CA SER A 69 0.65 5.47 -20.97
C SER A 69 1.51 4.55 -20.10
N TYR A 70 1.63 4.86 -18.81
CA TYR A 70 2.41 4.08 -17.86
C TYR A 70 1.85 2.66 -17.69
N CYS A 71 0.54 2.51 -17.47
CA CYS A 71 -0.05 1.18 -17.32
C CYS A 71 -0.13 0.38 -18.63
N ASP A 72 -0.24 1.04 -19.79
CA ASP A 72 -0.12 0.41 -21.11
C ASP A 72 1.31 -0.09 -21.36
N ALA A 73 2.32 0.65 -20.88
CA ALA A 73 3.70 0.19 -20.90
C ALA A 73 3.89 -1.04 -20.02
N VAL A 74 3.35 -1.04 -18.78
CA VAL A 74 3.36 -2.22 -17.90
C VAL A 74 2.67 -3.41 -18.57
N LYS A 75 1.54 -3.20 -19.25
CA LYS A 75 0.85 -4.25 -20.02
C LYS A 75 1.75 -4.86 -21.08
N THR A 76 2.37 -4.02 -21.90
CA THR A 76 3.19 -4.44 -23.03
C THR A 76 4.48 -5.12 -22.57
N CYS A 77 5.11 -4.59 -21.52
CA CYS A 77 6.44 -4.99 -21.10
C CYS A 77 6.49 -6.06 -20.01
N GLN A 78 5.37 -6.29 -19.33
CA GLN A 78 5.30 -7.28 -18.26
C GLN A 78 4.16 -8.27 -18.54
N SER A 79 2.93 -7.91 -18.16
CA SER A 79 1.76 -8.76 -18.33
C SER A 79 0.46 -7.99 -18.19
N SER A 80 -0.64 -8.53 -18.72
CA SER A 80 -1.98 -7.99 -18.48
C SER A 80 -2.34 -7.93 -16.99
N GLN A 81 -1.91 -8.91 -16.18
CA GLN A 81 -2.18 -8.89 -14.74
C GLN A 81 -1.44 -7.77 -14.03
N ALA A 82 -0.20 -7.46 -14.44
CA ALA A 82 0.54 -6.31 -13.92
C ALA A 82 -0.13 -4.99 -14.31
N ALA A 83 -0.69 -4.90 -15.51
CA ALA A 83 -1.43 -3.73 -15.97
C ALA A 83 -2.70 -3.47 -15.15
N GLU A 84 -3.46 -4.51 -14.81
CA GLU A 84 -4.64 -4.35 -13.96
C GLU A 84 -4.27 -3.89 -12.55
N ARG A 85 -3.17 -4.44 -11.98
CA ARG A 85 -2.64 -3.93 -10.70
C ARG A 85 -2.20 -2.47 -10.83
N CYS A 86 -1.53 -2.11 -11.92
CA CYS A 86 -1.13 -0.72 -12.20
C CYS A 86 -2.33 0.21 -12.24
N LYS A 87 -3.42 -0.14 -12.94
CA LYS A 87 -4.65 0.67 -12.97
C LYS A 87 -5.26 0.81 -11.58
N ALA A 88 -5.27 -0.28 -10.80
CA ALA A 88 -5.80 -0.28 -9.44
C ALA A 88 -4.94 0.55 -8.46
N THR A 89 -3.69 0.87 -8.81
CA THR A 89 -2.78 1.64 -7.95
C THR A 89 -2.48 3.03 -8.51
N VAL A 90 -1.76 3.10 -9.64
CA VAL A 90 -1.41 4.34 -10.36
C VAL A 90 -2.64 5.14 -10.77
N GLY A 91 -3.79 4.49 -10.95
CA GLY A 91 -5.08 5.16 -11.19
C GLY A 91 -5.41 6.23 -10.14
N TYR A 92 -5.04 6.00 -8.88
CA TYR A 92 -5.31 6.91 -7.75
C TYR A 92 -4.20 7.91 -7.47
N VAL A 93 -3.06 7.82 -8.17
CA VAL A 93 -1.96 8.78 -8.01
C VAL A 93 -2.45 10.18 -8.38
N ARG A 94 -2.16 11.17 -7.54
CA ARG A 94 -2.30 12.57 -7.90
C ARG A 94 -0.96 13.04 -8.41
N CYS A 95 -0.90 13.69 -9.56
CA CYS A 95 0.37 14.22 -10.07
C CYS A 95 0.70 15.57 -9.42
N LEU A 96 1.99 15.90 -9.30
CA LEU A 96 2.45 17.26 -9.01
C LEU A 96 1.97 18.21 -10.12
N ASP A 97 1.69 19.47 -9.74
CA ASP A 97 1.20 20.49 -10.67
C ASP A 97 2.22 20.80 -11.79
N ASP A 98 3.51 20.68 -11.49
CA ASP A 98 4.65 20.89 -12.40
C ASP A 98 5.27 19.59 -12.91
N ALA A 99 4.65 18.43 -12.66
CA ALA A 99 5.14 17.16 -13.15
C ALA A 99 5.21 17.16 -14.69
N PRO A 100 6.28 16.58 -15.30
CA PRO A 100 6.46 16.54 -16.75
C PRO A 100 5.57 15.49 -17.45
N VAL A 101 4.31 15.33 -17.01
CA VAL A 101 3.38 14.27 -17.42
C VAL A 101 3.23 14.16 -18.94
N GLY A 102 3.21 15.27 -19.67
CA GLY A 102 3.08 15.25 -21.12
C GLY A 102 4.35 14.85 -21.88
N ARG A 103 5.53 15.17 -21.38
CA ARG A 103 6.79 14.64 -21.93
C ARG A 103 6.88 13.15 -21.62
N CYS A 104 6.62 12.77 -20.36
CA CYS A 104 6.69 11.40 -19.90
C CYS A 104 5.74 10.47 -20.65
N ALA A 105 4.48 10.84 -20.83
CA ALA A 105 3.52 10.04 -21.60
C ALA A 105 4.02 9.77 -23.03
N LYS A 106 4.54 10.80 -23.72
CA LYS A 106 5.07 10.66 -25.09
C LYS A 106 6.29 9.77 -25.16
N GLU A 107 7.22 9.92 -24.21
CA GLU A 107 8.43 9.11 -24.17
C GLU A 107 8.13 7.65 -23.82
N ILE A 108 7.22 7.41 -22.88
CA ILE A 108 6.74 6.06 -22.56
C ILE A 108 6.10 5.43 -23.80
N ASP A 109 5.17 6.12 -24.46
CA ASP A 109 4.50 5.61 -25.67
C ASP A 109 5.50 5.28 -26.79
N LYS A 110 6.52 6.13 -26.98
CA LYS A 110 7.60 5.89 -27.94
C LYS A 110 8.42 4.65 -27.57
N THR A 111 8.74 4.49 -26.29
CA THR A 111 9.53 3.36 -25.80
C THR A 111 8.77 2.04 -25.98
N VAL A 112 7.48 2.03 -25.63
CA VAL A 112 6.55 0.91 -25.87
C VAL A 112 6.45 0.57 -27.35
N ALA A 113 6.26 1.56 -28.23
CA ALA A 113 6.19 1.36 -29.68
C ALA A 113 7.51 0.81 -30.28
N SER A 114 8.63 1.05 -29.61
CA SER A 114 9.94 0.50 -30.00
C SER A 114 10.25 -0.86 -29.36
N GLU A 115 9.30 -1.46 -28.63
CA GLU A 115 9.44 -2.71 -27.86
C GLU A 115 10.59 -2.68 -26.85
N LYS A 116 11.06 -1.48 -26.49
CA LYS A 116 12.04 -1.30 -25.43
C LYS A 116 11.26 -1.13 -24.14
N CYS A 117 11.57 -1.93 -23.14
CA CYS A 117 10.85 -1.94 -21.88
C CYS A 117 11.53 -1.15 -20.77
N ALA A 118 12.18 -0.04 -21.16
CA ALA A 118 12.88 0.85 -20.25
C ALA A 118 12.11 2.17 -20.13
N LEU A 119 11.55 2.45 -18.96
CA LEU A 119 10.92 3.74 -18.69
C LEU A 119 11.99 4.83 -18.59
N PRO A 120 11.67 6.08 -18.97
CA PRO A 120 12.55 7.21 -18.68
C PRO A 120 12.73 7.38 -17.16
N GLU A 121 13.95 7.74 -16.74
CA GLU A 121 14.37 7.76 -15.34
C GLU A 121 13.58 8.73 -14.46
N ASP A 122 13.02 9.80 -15.03
CA ASP A 122 12.25 10.83 -14.31
C ASP A 122 10.75 10.79 -14.62
N CYS A 123 10.27 9.62 -15.05
CA CYS A 123 8.88 9.36 -15.39
C CYS A 123 8.26 8.23 -14.57
N HIS A 124 8.90 7.85 -13.46
CA HIS A 124 8.35 6.88 -12.52
C HIS A 124 7.29 7.53 -11.62
N PRO A 125 6.39 6.72 -11.02
CA PRO A 125 5.37 7.24 -10.13
C PRO A 125 5.93 8.11 -8.98
N GLY A 126 7.10 7.77 -8.44
CA GLY A 126 7.76 8.55 -7.39
C GLY A 126 8.16 9.97 -7.80
N ASP A 127 8.43 10.21 -9.08
CA ASP A 127 8.83 11.52 -9.61
C ASP A 127 7.62 12.38 -10.00
N ILE A 128 6.50 11.71 -10.32
CA ILE A 128 5.29 12.35 -10.83
C ILE A 128 4.27 12.62 -9.72
N ALA A 129 4.25 11.80 -8.66
CA ALA A 129 3.21 11.84 -7.64
C ALA A 129 3.34 13.02 -6.66
N ASP A 130 2.23 13.74 -6.42
CA ASP A 130 2.05 14.56 -5.23
C ASP A 130 1.71 13.67 -4.04
N ARG A 131 2.76 13.30 -3.29
CA ARG A 131 2.67 12.38 -2.16
C ARG A 131 2.12 13.00 -0.88
N ARG A 132 1.90 14.32 -0.82
CA ARG A 132 1.56 15.01 0.45
C ARG A 132 0.35 14.40 1.15
N GLN A 133 -0.72 14.16 0.38
CA GLN A 133 -1.95 13.58 0.93
C GLN A 133 -1.77 12.10 1.30
N ALA A 134 -1.02 11.34 0.49
CA ALA A 134 -0.76 9.92 0.74
C ALA A 134 0.09 9.70 2.00
N VAL A 135 1.17 10.47 2.15
CA VAL A 135 2.04 10.45 3.33
C VAL A 135 1.25 10.82 4.59
N ALA A 136 0.40 11.87 4.53
CA ALA A 136 -0.42 12.27 5.66
C ALA A 136 -1.43 11.17 6.05
N ALA A 137 -2.17 10.62 5.07
CA ALA A 137 -3.13 9.55 5.32
C ALA A 137 -2.46 8.28 5.88
N CYS A 138 -1.25 7.95 5.43
CA CYS A 138 -0.47 6.83 5.98
C CYS A 138 -0.13 7.03 7.45
N ARG A 139 0.34 8.22 7.82
CA ARG A 139 0.64 8.56 9.21
C ARG A 139 -0.61 8.53 10.09
N ASP A 140 -1.73 9.05 9.59
CA ASP A 140 -3.01 9.03 10.32
C ASP A 140 -3.49 7.59 10.56
N LEU A 141 -3.34 6.71 9.56
CA LEU A 141 -3.65 5.29 9.73
C LEU A 141 -2.74 4.62 10.76
N TYR A 142 -1.42 4.82 10.67
CA TYR A 142 -0.48 4.23 11.64
C TYR A 142 -0.77 4.70 13.06
N GLN A 143 -1.08 5.99 13.22
CA GLN A 143 -1.49 6.54 14.50
C GLN A 143 -2.75 5.83 15.01
N ALA A 144 -3.82 5.74 14.21
CA ALA A 144 -5.06 5.08 14.61
C ALA A 144 -4.87 3.58 14.93
N ALA A 145 -4.08 2.88 14.12
CA ALA A 145 -3.76 1.47 14.34
C ALA A 145 -2.98 1.26 15.64
N CYS A 146 -2.05 2.16 15.95
CA CYS A 146 -1.25 2.08 17.16
C CYS A 146 -2.00 2.50 18.42
N GLU A 147 -2.87 3.51 18.34
CA GLU A 147 -3.81 3.86 19.41
C GLU A 147 -4.73 2.67 19.74
N TRP A 148 -5.33 2.06 18.72
CA TRP A 148 -6.16 0.86 18.88
C TRP A 148 -5.36 -0.32 19.46
N GLY A 149 -4.19 -0.60 18.91
CA GLY A 149 -3.35 -1.71 19.35
C GLY A 149 -2.82 -1.54 20.78
N PHE A 150 -2.50 -0.31 21.19
CA PHE A 150 -2.15 0.02 22.56
C PHE A 150 -3.35 -0.14 23.51
N PHE A 151 -4.53 0.40 23.14
CA PHE A 151 -5.76 0.24 23.90
C PHE A 151 -6.11 -1.23 24.15
N CYS A 152 -5.90 -2.08 23.15
CA CYS A 152 -6.14 -3.52 23.24
C CYS A 152 -5.02 -4.32 23.92
N GLY A 153 -3.93 -3.67 24.32
CA GLY A 153 -2.80 -4.31 24.99
C GLY A 153 -1.90 -5.16 24.08
N PHE A 154 -1.97 -4.98 22.76
CA PHE A 154 -1.09 -5.64 21.80
C PHE A 154 0.31 -5.03 21.76
N TYR A 155 0.41 -3.74 22.09
CA TYR A 155 1.67 -3.01 22.15
C TYR A 155 1.90 -2.41 23.53
N LEU A 156 3.17 -2.33 23.93
CA LEU A 156 3.57 -1.74 25.21
C LEU A 156 3.46 -0.21 25.20
N SER A 157 3.56 0.41 24.02
CA SER A 157 3.34 1.83 23.78
C SER A 157 2.99 2.11 22.33
N GLU A 158 2.28 3.20 22.06
CA GLU A 158 2.02 3.69 20.70
C GLU A 158 3.32 3.96 19.93
N ASP A 159 4.34 4.52 20.59
CA ASP A 159 5.64 4.80 19.98
C ASP A 159 6.31 3.52 19.45
N SER A 160 6.30 2.45 20.25
CA SER A 160 6.89 1.17 19.84
C SER A 160 6.15 0.56 18.64
N CYS A 161 4.83 0.73 18.61
CA CYS A 161 4.00 0.32 17.49
C CYS A 161 4.35 1.10 16.21
N ARG A 162 4.43 2.45 16.29
CA ARG A 162 4.76 3.28 15.11
C ARG A 162 6.15 2.97 14.56
N VAL A 163 7.15 2.77 15.43
CA VAL A 163 8.50 2.36 14.98
C VAL A 163 8.45 1.02 14.24
N GLN A 164 7.62 0.08 14.69
CA GLN A 164 7.47 -1.21 14.01
C GLN A 164 6.79 -1.05 12.64
N PHE A 165 5.75 -0.24 12.53
CA PHE A 165 5.10 0.06 11.26
C PHE A 165 6.06 0.74 10.28
N GLU A 166 6.76 1.80 10.70
CA GLU A 166 7.75 2.51 9.86
C GLU A 166 8.93 1.61 9.47
N PHE A 167 9.29 0.62 10.30
CA PHE A 167 10.31 -0.37 9.92
C PHE A 167 9.83 -1.33 8.83
N GLN A 168 8.54 -1.68 8.83
CA GLN A 168 7.96 -2.57 7.82
C GLN A 168 7.63 -1.84 6.52
N GLN A 169 7.15 -0.61 6.62
CA GLN A 169 6.65 0.16 5.49
C GLN A 169 6.70 1.65 5.82
N THR A 170 7.49 2.43 5.07
CA THR A 170 7.70 3.85 5.38
C THR A 170 6.63 4.74 4.76
N CYS A 171 5.98 5.58 5.55
CA CYS A 171 4.95 6.47 5.01
C CYS A 171 5.49 7.49 4.00
N SER A 172 6.81 7.71 3.93
CA SER A 172 7.47 8.57 2.94
C SER A 172 7.36 8.06 1.51
N GLU A 173 7.16 6.76 1.32
CA GLU A 173 7.12 6.13 -0.01
C GLU A 173 5.69 6.05 -0.57
N ALA A 174 4.67 6.35 0.22
CA ALA A 174 3.27 6.33 -0.21
C ALA A 174 3.00 7.28 -1.40
N LEU A 175 2.50 6.71 -2.50
CA LEU A 175 2.22 7.38 -3.78
C LEU A 175 0.75 7.77 -3.95
N ALA A 176 -0.17 7.01 -3.36
CA ALA A 176 -1.61 7.23 -3.49
C ALA A 176 -2.38 6.74 -2.26
N VAL A 177 -3.55 7.35 -2.05
CA VAL A 177 -4.55 6.89 -1.07
C VAL A 177 -5.62 6.11 -1.83
N LEU A 178 -5.77 4.82 -1.53
CA LEU A 178 -6.83 4.04 -2.14
C LEU A 178 -8.20 4.36 -1.50
N PRO A 179 -9.33 4.17 -2.22
CA PRO A 179 -10.66 4.53 -1.72
C PRO A 179 -11.05 3.89 -0.38
N ASP A 180 -10.49 2.72 -0.07
CA ASP A 180 -10.79 2.00 1.15
C ASP A 180 -9.99 2.49 2.37
N ALA A 181 -9.02 3.39 2.18
CA ALA A 181 -8.21 3.92 3.28
C ALA A 181 -9.06 4.56 4.39
N GLU A 182 -10.09 5.33 4.03
CA GLU A 182 -10.99 5.93 5.02
C GLU A 182 -11.83 4.90 5.77
N LYS A 183 -12.25 3.81 5.11
CA LYS A 183 -13.00 2.74 5.77
C LYS A 183 -12.12 2.07 6.83
N CYS A 184 -10.84 1.91 6.53
CA CYS A 184 -9.87 1.32 7.44
C CYS A 184 -9.52 2.21 8.61
N LEU A 185 -9.35 3.51 8.35
CA LEU A 185 -9.20 4.48 9.43
C LEU A 185 -10.41 4.45 10.38
N ARG A 186 -11.63 4.44 9.84
CA ARG A 186 -12.86 4.32 10.64
C ARG A 186 -12.93 2.99 11.38
N ALA A 187 -12.49 1.90 10.76
CA ALA A 187 -12.48 0.59 11.40
C ALA A 187 -11.62 0.61 12.68
N TYR A 188 -10.38 1.10 12.63
CA TYR A 188 -9.52 1.20 13.82
C TYR A 188 -10.13 2.04 14.96
N GLN A 189 -10.97 3.04 14.62
CA GLN A 189 -11.65 3.88 15.62
C GLN A 189 -12.83 3.19 16.30
N THR A 190 -13.39 2.14 15.70
CA THR A 190 -14.62 1.49 16.19
C THR A 190 -14.47 0.00 16.52
N LEU A 191 -13.40 -0.65 16.06
CA LEU A 191 -13.21 -2.10 16.18
C LEU A 191 -13.03 -2.53 17.63
N GLY A 192 -13.69 -3.62 18.01
CA GLY A 192 -13.35 -4.33 19.24
C GLY A 192 -11.97 -4.99 19.17
N CYS A 193 -11.33 -5.24 20.32
CA CYS A 193 -9.96 -5.77 20.36
C CYS A 193 -9.75 -7.14 19.71
N PHE A 194 -10.80 -7.96 19.60
CA PHE A 194 -10.72 -9.30 19.04
C PHE A 194 -11.53 -9.44 17.74
N GLU A 195 -12.01 -8.31 17.21
CA GLU A 195 -12.70 -8.30 15.94
C GLU A 195 -11.66 -8.29 14.80
N PRO A 196 -11.93 -8.99 13.69
CA PRO A 196 -11.04 -8.94 12.54
C PRO A 196 -11.12 -7.57 11.88
N LEU A 197 -9.98 -7.06 11.43
CA LEU A 197 -9.96 -5.90 10.55
C LEU A 197 -10.71 -6.20 9.24
N PRO A 198 -11.35 -5.20 8.62
CA PRO A 198 -11.90 -5.36 7.28
C PRO A 198 -10.84 -5.85 6.29
N ALA A 199 -11.27 -6.71 5.37
CA ALA A 199 -10.36 -7.36 4.41
C ALA A 199 -9.68 -6.37 3.46
N GLU A 200 -10.22 -5.15 3.36
CA GLU A 200 -9.71 -4.08 2.50
C GLU A 200 -8.57 -3.28 3.16
N CYS A 201 -8.28 -3.48 4.46
CA CYS A 201 -7.27 -2.71 5.18
C CYS A 201 -5.81 -3.10 4.92
N PRO A 202 -5.50 -4.38 4.67
CA PRO A 202 -4.22 -4.73 4.07
C PRO A 202 -4.13 -4.14 2.65
N GLY A 203 -3.17 -3.23 2.42
CA GLY A 203 -2.85 -2.72 1.07
C GLY A 203 -3.52 -1.41 0.66
N ILE A 204 -3.94 -0.57 1.61
CA ILE A 204 -4.59 0.73 1.32
C ILE A 204 -3.66 1.84 0.82
N PHE A 205 -2.34 1.59 0.80
CA PHE A 205 -1.33 2.46 0.21
C PHE A 205 -0.60 1.74 -0.91
N PHE A 206 -0.31 2.49 -1.96
CA PHE A 206 0.59 2.08 -3.03
C PHE A 206 1.94 2.77 -2.85
N GLU A 207 3.01 2.02 -3.05
CA GLU A 207 4.42 2.43 -2.99
C GLU A 207 5.12 2.23 -4.32
#